data_AF-A0A952RB73-F1
#
_entry.id   AF-A0A952RB73-F1
#
_cell.length_a   1.000
_cell.length_b   1.000
_cell.length_c   1.000
_cell.angle_alpha   90.00
_cell.angle_beta   90.00
_cell.angle_gamma   90.00
#
_symmetry.space_group_name_H-M   'P 1'
#
loop_
_entity.id
_entity.type
_entity.pdbx_description
1 polymer ?
#
loop_
_entity_poly.entity_id
_entity_poly.type
_entity_poly.pdbx_seq_one_letter_code
_entity_poly.pdbx_strand_id
1 'polypeptide(L)'
;MRVRHYRVSAEAAPVDFFADPDGDWSYEALIEAAGIHPGAVPPGVLIGALARPWRGHPEGAAIVSFVADERPRLCVVEHQGADQRAA
;
A
#
# COMPACT_ATOMS: atom_id res chain seq x y z
N MET A 1 6.00 -2.55 -10.45
CA MET A 1 4.96 -2.15 -9.47
C MET A 1 4.42 -0.78 -9.85
N ARG A 2 3.13 -0.52 -9.63
CA ARG A 2 2.56 0.82 -9.74
C ARG A 2 2.30 1.37 -8.35
N VAL A 3 2.74 2.60 -8.08
CA VAL A 3 2.66 3.21 -6.74
C VAL A 3 1.83 4.50 -6.80
N ARG A 4 0.92 4.70 -5.84
CA ARG A 4 0.21 5.97 -5.65
C ARG A 4 0.19 6.38 -4.18
N HIS A 5 0.42 7.67 -3.92
CA HIS A 5 0.42 8.24 -2.58
C HIS A 5 -0.83 9.08 -2.32
N TYR A 6 -1.36 8.95 -1.10
CA TYR A 6 -2.50 9.68 -0.61
C TYR A 6 -2.17 10.32 0.74
N ARG A 7 -2.63 11.56 0.94
CA ARG A 7 -2.51 12.29 2.21
C ARG A 7 -3.70 12.00 3.13
N VAL A 8 -3.92 10.72 3.42
CA VAL A 8 -5.01 10.22 4.27
C VAL A 8 -4.47 9.14 5.21
N SER A 9 -5.20 8.85 6.29
CA SER A 9 -4.93 7.70 7.16
C SER A 9 -5.42 6.39 6.52
N ALA A 10 -4.94 5.26 7.05
CA ALA A 10 -5.42 3.93 6.70
C ALA A 10 -6.95 3.78 6.80
N GLU A 11 -7.56 4.41 7.80
CA GLU A 11 -9.01 4.36 8.06
C GLU A 11 -9.86 4.92 6.91
N ALA A 12 -9.26 5.73 6.02
CA ALA A 12 -9.93 6.24 4.83
C ALA A 12 -10.04 5.22 3.68
N ALA A 13 -9.37 4.07 3.80
CA ALA A 13 -9.36 2.98 2.83
C ALA A 13 -9.87 1.68 3.47
N PRO A 14 -10.50 0.78 2.70
CA PRO A 14 -10.93 -0.53 3.17
C PRO A 14 -9.73 -1.47 3.26
N VAL A 15 -8.84 -1.23 4.23
CA VAL A 15 -7.62 -2.02 4.41
C VAL A 15 -7.89 -3.18 5.38
N ASP A 16 -7.40 -4.36 5.02
CA ASP A 16 -7.23 -5.49 5.92
C ASP A 16 -5.74 -5.63 6.25
N PHE A 17 -5.37 -5.38 7.50
CA PHE A 17 -3.99 -5.49 8.00
C PHE A 17 -3.60 -6.91 8.40
N PHE A 18 -4.53 -7.86 8.32
CA PHE A 18 -4.28 -9.29 8.55
C PHE A 18 -4.15 -10.07 7.25
N ALA A 19 -4.46 -9.47 6.11
CA ALA A 19 -4.34 -10.09 4.79
C ALA A 19 -3.00 -9.75 4.13
N ASP A 20 -2.44 -10.75 3.44
CA ASP A 20 -1.29 -10.56 2.56
C ASP A 20 -1.73 -9.93 1.23
N PRO A 21 -1.00 -8.94 0.69
CA PRO A 21 -1.26 -8.41 -0.64
C PRO A 21 -1.02 -9.45 -1.74
N ASP A 22 -1.69 -9.29 -2.88
CA ASP A 22 -1.62 -10.25 -4.01
C ASP A 22 -0.24 -10.33 -4.70
N GLY A 23 0.64 -9.35 -4.45
CA GLY A 23 1.97 -9.34 -5.04
C GLY A 23 2.99 -10.09 -4.18
N ASP A 24 3.91 -10.79 -4.86
CA ASP A 24 5.03 -11.50 -4.21
C ASP A 24 6.16 -10.53 -3.84
N TRP A 25 5.91 -9.68 -2.85
CA TRP A 25 6.82 -8.62 -2.42
C TRP A 25 7.27 -8.80 -0.99
N SER A 26 8.56 -8.53 -0.75
CA SER A 26 9.05 -8.43 0.62
C SER A 26 8.56 -7.16 1.30
N TYR A 27 8.63 -7.17 2.64
CA TYR A 27 8.38 -5.99 3.47
C TYR A 27 9.25 -4.81 3.01
N GLU A 28 10.55 -5.04 2.80
CA GLU A 28 11.51 -4.02 2.40
C GLU A 28 11.14 -3.41 1.04
N ALA A 29 10.72 -4.23 0.08
CA ALA A 29 10.32 -3.75 -1.24
C ALA A 29 9.08 -2.83 -1.15
N LEU A 30 8.13 -3.13 -0.27
CA LEU A 30 6.95 -2.30 -0.04
C LEU A 30 7.30 -0.98 0.67
N ILE A 31 8.21 -1.02 1.65
CA ILE A 31 8.74 0.16 2.34
C ILE A 31 9.48 1.09 1.36
N GLU A 32 10.36 0.55 0.52
CA GLU A 32 11.07 1.30 -0.52
C GLU A 32 10.10 1.90 -1.54
N ALA A 33 9.10 1.12 -1.98
CA ALA A 33 8.06 1.60 -2.88
C ALA A 33 7.26 2.77 -2.27
N ALA A 34 7.07 2.79 -0.94
CA ALA A 34 6.45 3.91 -0.22
C ALA A 34 7.37 5.13 -0.05
N GLY A 35 8.59 5.10 -0.59
CA GLY A 35 9.57 6.18 -0.48
C GLY A 35 10.26 6.25 0.88
N ILE A 36 10.19 5.17 1.67
CA ILE A 36 10.83 5.06 2.98
C ILE A 36 12.13 4.28 2.81
N HIS A 37 13.22 4.77 3.40
CA HIS A 37 14.48 4.04 3.40
C HIS A 37 14.41 2.84 4.38
N PRO A 38 14.75 1.60 3.99
CA PRO A 38 14.62 0.42 4.85
C PRO A 38 15.45 0.47 6.14
N GLY A 39 16.59 1.17 6.11
CA GLY A 39 17.41 1.41 7.30
C GLY A 39 16.89 2.52 8.24
N ALA A 40 15.79 3.18 7.89
CA ALA A 40 15.23 4.33 8.61
C ALA A 40 13.69 4.32 8.60
N VAL A 41 13.09 3.16 8.82
CA VAL A 41 11.62 3.01 8.89
C VAL A 41 11.08 3.74 10.12
N PRO A 42 10.15 4.70 9.96
CA PRO A 42 9.56 5.37 11.11
C PRO A 42 8.72 4.39 11.95
N PRO A 43 8.54 4.64 13.25
CA PRO A 43 7.66 3.82 14.06
C PRO A 43 6.20 3.92 13.55
N GLY A 44 5.47 2.81 13.65
CA GLY A 44 4.05 2.77 13.28
C GLY A 44 3.77 2.63 11.79
N VAL A 45 4.73 2.15 11.00
CA VAL A 45 4.42 1.70 9.63
C VAL A 45 3.59 0.41 9.70
N LEU A 46 2.46 0.42 8.99
CA LEU A 46 1.57 -0.74 8.87
C LEU A 46 1.47 -1.14 7.41
N ILE A 47 1.52 -2.45 7.15
CA ILE A 47 1.32 -3.04 5.83
C ILE A 47 0.09 -3.94 5.87
N GLY A 48 -0.75 -3.84 4.84
CA GLY A 48 -1.92 -4.69 4.66
C GLY A 48 -2.35 -4.73 3.21
N ALA A 49 -3.52 -5.30 2.94
CA ALA A 49 -4.11 -5.39 1.61
C ALA A 49 -5.43 -4.61 1.52
N LEU A 50 -5.78 -4.12 0.33
CA LEU A 50 -7.12 -3.60 0.06
C LEU A 50 -8.12 -4.76 0.06
N ALA A 51 -9.08 -4.72 0.98
CA ALA A 51 -10.15 -5.71 1.10
C ALA A 51 -11.24 -5.58 0.01
N ARG A 52 -11.27 -4.46 -0.71
CA ARG A 52 -12.13 -4.21 -1.88
C ARG A 52 -11.59 -3.03 -2.70
N PRO A 53 -12.03 -2.84 -3.96
CA PRO A 53 -11.56 -1.74 -4.78
C PRO A 53 -11.73 -0.36 -4.13
N TRP A 54 -10.72 0.49 -4.27
CA TRP A 54 -10.72 1.83 -3.67
C TRP A 54 -10.02 2.83 -4.60
N ARG A 55 -10.71 3.91 -4.99
CA ARG A 55 -10.15 4.97 -5.85
C ARG A 55 -9.50 4.47 -7.17
N GLY A 56 -10.06 3.40 -7.75
CA GLY A 56 -9.54 2.79 -8.98
C GLY A 56 -8.37 1.81 -8.76
N HIS A 57 -8.01 1.54 -7.51
CA HIS A 57 -7.11 0.44 -7.15
C HIS A 57 -7.90 -0.86 -6.96
N PRO A 58 -7.35 -2.00 -7.40
CA PRO A 58 -7.99 -3.29 -7.23
C PRO A 58 -7.94 -3.75 -5.76
N GLU A 59 -8.83 -4.69 -5.42
CA GLU A 59 -8.67 -5.57 -4.26
C GLU A 59 -7.30 -6.28 -4.31
N GLY A 60 -6.73 -6.64 -3.15
CA GLY A 60 -5.40 -7.24 -3.07
C GLY A 60 -4.25 -6.24 -3.24
N ALA A 61 -4.57 -4.99 -3.62
CA ALA A 61 -3.77 -3.78 -3.46
C ALA A 61 -2.88 -3.77 -2.20
N ALA A 62 -1.55 -3.80 -2.27
CA ALA A 62 -0.75 -3.59 -1.07
C ALA A 62 -0.92 -2.15 -0.56
N ILE A 63 -1.03 -2.01 0.76
CA ILE A 63 -1.17 -0.74 1.46
C ILE A 63 0.00 -0.58 2.41
N VAL A 64 0.70 0.54 2.31
CA VAL A 64 1.71 0.96 3.29
C VAL A 64 1.21 2.26 3.93
N SER A 65 0.89 2.21 5.22
CA SER A 65 0.46 3.37 6.00
C SER A 65 1.56 3.83 6.94
N PHE A 66 1.79 5.14 6.99
CA PHE A 66 2.84 5.75 7.80
C PHE A 66 2.51 7.22 8.12
N VAL A 67 3.23 7.80 9.08
CA VAL A 67 3.18 9.24 9.36
C VAL A 67 4.46 9.89 8.83
N ALA A 68 4.31 10.94 8.02
CA ALA A 68 5.42 11.75 7.53
C ALA A 68 5.08 13.24 7.70
N ASP A 69 6.02 14.00 8.25
CA ASP A 69 5.84 15.43 8.57
C ASP A 69 4.56 15.70 9.37
N GLU A 70 4.37 14.92 10.45
CA GLU A 70 3.18 14.96 11.34
C GLU A 70 1.84 14.71 10.64
N ARG A 71 1.86 14.17 9.41
CA ARG A 71 0.65 13.91 8.63
C ARG A 71 0.56 12.45 8.22
N PRO A 72 -0.63 11.83 8.32
CA PRO A 72 -0.81 10.49 7.84
C PRO A 72 -0.61 10.42 6.31
N ARG A 73 -0.06 9.30 5.88
CA ARG A 73 0.15 8.92 4.50
C ARG A 73 -0.31 7.49 4.31
N LEU A 74 -0.83 7.26 3.11
CA LEU A 74 -1.20 5.95 2.61
C LEU A 74 -0.60 5.80 1.23
N CYS A 75 0.19 4.75 1.04
CA CYS A 75 0.75 4.36 -0.23
C CYS A 75 0.05 3.09 -0.71
N VAL A 76 -0.47 3.10 -1.94
CA VAL A 76 -1.02 1.92 -2.59
C VAL A 76 0.00 1.39 -3.59
N VAL A 77 0.38 0.13 -3.46
CA VAL A 77 1.34 -0.56 -4.32
C VAL A 77 0.61 -1.70 -5.05
N GLU A 78 0.63 -1.64 -6.38
CA GLU A 78 -0.09 -2.57 -7.23
C GLU A 78 0.87 -3.46 -8.04
N HIS A 79 0.45 -4.71 -8.20
CA HIS A 79 1.15 -5.69 -9.01
C HIS A 79 0.94 -5.36 -10.48
N GLN A 80 2.04 -5.18 -11.20
CA GLN A 80 1.99 -5.04 -12.65
C GLN A 80 1.92 -6.45 -13.25
N GLY A 81 0.77 -7.09 -13.09
CA GLY A 81 0.48 -8.41 -13.62
C GLY A 81 -1.02 -8.56 -13.82
N ALA A 82 -1.41 -8.69 -15.09
CA ALA A 82 -2.77 -8.85 -15.63
C ALA A 82 -3.68 -7.61 -15.62
N ASP A 83 -3.24 -6.54 -16.27
CA ASP A 83 -4.18 -5.75 -17.08
C ASP A 83 -4.58 -6.56 -18.32
N GLN A 84 -5.37 -7.61 -18.14
CA GLN A 84 -6.12 -8.32 -19.19
C GLN A 84 -7.30 -9.06 -18.55
N ARG A 85 -8.42 -8.34 -18.35
CA ARG A 85 -9.82 -8.78 -18.62
C ARG A 85 -10.84 -7.96 -17.82
N ALA A 86 -11.31 -6.89 -18.44
CA ALA A 86 -12.69 -6.37 -18.38
C ALA A 86 -12.71 -5.14 -19.30
N ALA A 87 -13.44 -5.06 -20.41
CA ALA A 87 -14.49 -5.87 -21.00
C ALA A 87 -14.41 -5.71 -22.54
#